data_AF-A0A0G4FPY6-F1
#
_entry.id   AF-A0A0G4FPY6-F1
#
_cell.length_a   1.000
_cell.length_b   1.000
_cell.length_c   1.000
_cell.angle_alpha   90.00
_cell.angle_beta   90.00
_cell.angle_gamma   90.00
#
_symmetry.space_group_name_H-M   'P 1'
#
loop_
_entity.id
_entity.type
_entity.pdbx_description
1 polymer ?
#
loop_
_entity_poly.entity_id
_entity_poly.type
_entity_poly.pdbx_seq_one_letter_code
_entity_poly.pdbx_strand_id
1 'polypeptide(L)'
;MSSAWRWLTGLFTTSAGAPDGAGASTTSSSLESAAANGGGQREGVPFAALPAEVTAAIAQCLSSHADLCAFRRIDKSRHTALTPTALLPMLQRLLPIVAAPLGLGVLVEVPIPQLPLPEALSHGCRITALIEQLSRRLWMMERGRSWARWKPVVEMLYLLRGKMPLVLGDDNFGVFGSRAAFMSETEAVRQWRILSCGVTVNQGDQQRQLMDGNSILRRWYGYQLPTLLDSASPYFPHAPFDPADPPTQLNGYTYPNYTSMVAFLVFDWLDEGNHIRRIRYWWSYCRAFAAYFRAGDRLAASHSDAAQWGAAVFDKRREDGWHCRLVVVGSEVMGEGHMAVIRLTRTNGRHVEISTTESAPHDQTRTVVIRVLGDQLGGKVWRKEDEI
;
A
#
# COMPACT_ATOMS: atom_id res chain seq x y z
N MET A 1 5.41 -18.13 9.60
CA MET A 1 4.11 -17.93 8.91
C MET A 1 4.07 -18.77 7.65
N SER A 2 3.14 -19.73 7.57
CA SER A 2 2.97 -20.64 6.41
C SER A 2 2.23 -19.91 5.29
N SER A 3 2.84 -19.90 4.10
CA SER A 3 2.38 -19.14 2.95
C SER A 3 1.25 -19.84 2.20
N ALA A 4 0.09 -19.20 2.15
CA ALA A 4 -1.05 -19.43 1.26
C ALA A 4 -0.74 -19.91 -0.16
N TRP A 5 0.39 -19.46 -0.71
CA TRP A 5 0.62 -19.44 -2.14
C TRP A 5 1.48 -20.56 -2.68
N ARG A 6 2.08 -21.40 -1.82
CA ARG A 6 2.66 -22.66 -2.28
C ARG A 6 1.60 -23.57 -2.93
N TRP A 7 0.31 -23.33 -2.63
CA TRP A 7 -0.86 -24.02 -3.16
C TRP A 7 -1.19 -23.68 -4.62
N LEU A 8 -1.35 -22.39 -4.99
CA LEU A 8 -1.69 -21.99 -6.37
C LEU A 8 -0.52 -22.10 -7.35
N THR A 9 0.73 -22.00 -6.89
CA THR A 9 1.90 -22.22 -7.76
C THR A 9 1.89 -23.61 -8.40
N GLY A 10 1.49 -24.65 -7.66
CA GLY A 10 1.44 -26.02 -8.17
C GLY A 10 0.35 -26.27 -9.22
N LEU A 11 -0.71 -25.44 -9.24
CA LEU A 11 -1.81 -25.53 -10.21
C LEU A 11 -1.48 -24.91 -11.57
N PHE A 12 -0.47 -24.03 -11.65
CA PHE A 12 -0.10 -23.34 -12.91
C PHE A 12 1.27 -23.73 -13.47
N THR A 13 2.02 -24.61 -12.79
CA THR A 13 3.34 -25.07 -13.28
C THR A 13 3.29 -26.20 -14.31
N THR A 14 2.11 -26.67 -14.72
CA THR A 14 1.98 -27.68 -15.78
C THR A 14 1.78 -27.04 -17.14
N SER A 15 2.87 -26.64 -17.79
CA SER A 15 3.13 -26.76 -19.24
C SER A 15 4.27 -25.84 -19.68
N ALA A 16 5.49 -26.38 -19.71
CA ALA A 16 6.55 -25.92 -20.60
C ALA A 16 7.60 -27.04 -20.77
N GLY A 17 7.60 -27.69 -21.94
CA GLY A 17 8.75 -28.39 -22.51
C GLY A 17 9.03 -29.82 -22.04
N ALA A 18 9.05 -30.75 -22.99
CA ALA A 18 9.35 -32.17 -22.84
C ALA A 18 10.80 -32.48 -22.39
N PRO A 19 11.07 -33.64 -21.77
CA PRO A 19 12.42 -34.13 -21.53
C PRO A 19 12.89 -35.01 -22.69
N ASP A 20 13.96 -34.59 -23.35
CA ASP A 20 14.77 -35.48 -24.20
C ASP A 20 16.08 -35.80 -23.48
N GLY A 21 16.45 -37.09 -23.49
CA GLY A 21 17.86 -37.48 -23.48
C GLY A 21 18.36 -38.22 -22.24
N ALA A 22 18.30 -39.54 -22.34
CA ALA A 22 18.92 -40.57 -21.50
C ALA A 22 20.40 -40.32 -21.09
N GLY A 23 20.76 -40.79 -19.89
CA GLY A 23 22.13 -41.03 -19.46
C GLY A 23 22.16 -41.83 -18.15
N ALA A 24 22.37 -43.14 -18.26
CA ALA A 24 22.41 -44.09 -17.15
C ALA A 24 23.67 -43.91 -16.27
N SER A 25 23.54 -44.12 -14.96
CA SER A 25 24.51 -44.92 -14.21
C SER A 25 23.98 -45.40 -12.86
N THR A 26 24.20 -46.68 -12.63
CA THR A 26 24.00 -47.54 -11.46
C THR A 26 24.69 -47.06 -10.19
N THR A 27 24.06 -47.26 -9.02
CA THR A 27 24.66 -47.97 -7.88
C THR A 27 23.62 -48.33 -6.82
N SER A 28 23.75 -49.55 -6.31
CA SER A 28 22.94 -50.25 -5.33
C SER A 28 23.36 -49.95 -3.88
N SER A 29 22.39 -49.89 -2.95
CA SER A 29 22.48 -50.58 -1.65
C SER A 29 21.15 -50.51 -0.86
N SER A 30 20.57 -51.69 -0.71
CA SER A 30 19.91 -52.32 0.46
C SER A 30 20.29 -51.74 1.85
N LEU A 31 19.52 -51.77 2.95
CA LEU A 31 18.36 -52.54 3.45
C LEU A 31 17.79 -51.80 4.71
N GLU A 32 16.48 -51.96 4.97
CA GLU A 32 15.79 -52.14 6.29
C GLU A 32 15.96 -51.12 7.45
N SER A 33 15.02 -50.83 8.35
CA SER A 33 13.76 -51.43 8.80
C SER A 33 12.99 -50.44 9.72
N ALA A 34 11.66 -50.52 9.65
CA ALA A 34 10.61 -50.29 10.66
C ALA A 34 10.63 -49.08 11.62
N ALA A 35 9.54 -48.30 11.56
CA ALA A 35 8.70 -48.05 12.73
C ALA A 35 7.26 -47.69 12.29
N ALA A 36 6.33 -48.60 12.60
CA ALA A 36 4.91 -48.43 12.42
C ALA A 36 4.37 -47.38 13.41
N ASN A 37 3.82 -46.28 12.90
CA ASN A 37 2.86 -45.47 13.63
C ASN A 37 1.63 -45.30 12.74
N GLY A 38 0.64 -46.15 12.99
CA GLY A 38 -0.68 -46.08 12.38
C GLY A 38 -1.45 -44.84 12.83
N GLY A 39 -1.08 -43.68 12.30
CA GLY A 39 -1.99 -42.56 12.20
C GLY A 39 -2.88 -42.82 10.99
N GLY A 40 -4.09 -43.33 11.21
CA GLY A 40 -5.08 -43.49 10.15
C GLY A 40 -5.25 -42.18 9.41
N GLN A 41 -4.64 -42.07 8.22
CA GLN A 41 -4.93 -41.00 7.28
C GLN A 41 -6.42 -41.13 6.98
N ARG A 42 -7.21 -40.19 7.49
CA ARG A 42 -8.60 -40.03 7.03
C ARG A 42 -8.51 -39.80 5.53
N GLU A 43 -8.79 -40.85 4.78
CA GLU A 43 -8.99 -40.80 3.34
C GLU A 43 -10.21 -39.90 3.15
N GLY A 44 -10.02 -38.63 2.82
CA GLY A 44 -11.16 -37.73 2.60
C GLY A 44 -11.95 -38.16 1.36
N VAL A 45 -12.76 -37.27 0.79
CA VAL A 45 -13.28 -37.42 -0.59
C VAL A 45 -12.51 -36.53 -1.59
N PRO A 46 -12.04 -37.04 -2.74
CA PRO A 46 -11.38 -36.21 -3.75
C PRO A 46 -12.32 -35.12 -4.29
N PHE A 47 -11.82 -33.90 -4.53
CA PHE A 47 -12.65 -32.80 -5.06
C PHE A 47 -13.30 -33.11 -6.40
N ALA A 48 -12.64 -33.87 -7.28
CA ALA A 48 -13.22 -34.31 -8.55
C ALA A 48 -14.42 -35.26 -8.39
N ALA A 49 -14.57 -35.89 -7.23
CA ALA A 49 -15.70 -36.76 -6.93
C ALA A 49 -16.87 -36.01 -6.26
N LEU A 50 -16.69 -34.72 -5.94
CA LEU A 50 -17.76 -33.91 -5.37
C LEU A 50 -18.71 -33.44 -6.49
N PRO A 51 -20.03 -33.51 -6.27
CA PRO A 51 -21.00 -32.89 -7.16
C PRO A 51 -20.71 -31.39 -7.36
N ALA A 52 -21.05 -30.86 -8.54
CA ALA A 52 -20.83 -29.46 -8.87
C ALA A 52 -21.54 -28.52 -7.87
N GLU A 53 -22.71 -28.93 -7.37
CA GLU A 53 -23.51 -28.23 -6.38
C GLU A 53 -22.78 -28.11 -5.05
N VAL A 54 -22.09 -29.18 -4.63
CA VAL A 54 -21.28 -29.19 -3.40
C VAL A 54 -20.08 -28.25 -3.55
N THR A 55 -19.47 -28.25 -4.73
CA THR A 55 -18.32 -27.38 -5.01
C THR A 55 -18.71 -25.89 -5.02
N ALA A 56 -19.88 -25.57 -5.56
CA ALA A 56 -20.47 -24.24 -5.48
C ALA A 56 -20.82 -23.84 -4.03
N ALA A 57 -21.33 -24.78 -3.23
CA ALA A 57 -21.62 -24.56 -1.82
C ALA A 57 -20.36 -24.31 -0.99
N ILE A 58 -19.24 -24.99 -1.29
CA ILE A 58 -17.94 -24.72 -0.65
C ILE A 58 -17.52 -23.27 -0.85
N ALA A 59 -17.66 -22.74 -2.08
CA ALA A 59 -17.39 -21.33 -2.32
C ALA A 59 -18.33 -20.41 -1.52
N GLN A 60 -19.55 -20.85 -1.16
CA GLN A 60 -20.49 -20.07 -0.34
C GLN A 60 -20.09 -20.08 1.14
N CYS A 61 -19.45 -21.15 1.59
CA CYS A 61 -18.91 -21.26 2.95
C CYS A 61 -17.63 -20.43 3.17
N LEU A 62 -16.97 -19.95 2.11
CA LEU A 62 -15.81 -19.06 2.21
C LEU A 62 -16.28 -17.62 2.42
N SER A 63 -16.76 -17.31 3.63
CA SER A 63 -17.32 -15.99 3.97
C SER A 63 -16.33 -15.09 4.69
N SER A 64 -15.26 -15.67 5.26
CA SER A 64 -14.28 -14.97 6.06
C SER A 64 -12.85 -15.43 5.77
N HIS A 65 -11.87 -14.64 6.22
CA HIS A 65 -10.46 -15.05 6.18
C HIS A 65 -10.21 -16.31 7.02
N ALA A 66 -10.96 -16.52 8.12
CA ALA A 66 -10.86 -17.73 8.94
C ALA A 66 -11.31 -18.97 8.17
N ASP A 67 -12.39 -18.88 7.38
CA ASP A 67 -12.89 -19.96 6.53
C ASP A 67 -11.86 -20.33 5.46
N LEU A 68 -11.20 -19.33 4.87
CA LEU A 68 -10.10 -19.51 3.94
C LEU A 68 -8.94 -20.28 4.61
N CYS A 69 -8.55 -19.86 5.82
CA CYS A 69 -7.54 -20.56 6.60
C CYS A 69 -7.95 -22.00 6.98
N ALA A 70 -9.22 -22.25 7.25
CA ALA A 70 -9.76 -23.57 7.55
C ALA A 70 -9.78 -24.46 6.31
N PHE A 71 -10.26 -23.96 5.18
CA PHE A 71 -10.26 -24.63 3.88
C PHE A 71 -8.83 -25.09 3.48
N ARG A 72 -7.81 -24.25 3.75
CA ARG A 72 -6.39 -24.61 3.56
C ARG A 72 -5.93 -25.84 4.35
N ARG A 73 -6.58 -26.17 5.46
CA ARG A 73 -6.15 -27.27 6.36
C ARG A 73 -6.75 -28.61 5.95
N ILE A 74 -7.84 -28.63 5.18
CA ILE A 74 -8.69 -29.80 5.06
C ILE A 74 -8.11 -30.88 4.14
N ASP A 75 -7.46 -30.57 3.01
CA ASP A 75 -6.82 -31.64 2.21
C ASP A 75 -5.84 -31.15 1.13
N LYS A 76 -4.53 -31.16 1.43
CA LYS A 76 -3.48 -30.69 0.50
C LYS A 76 -3.34 -31.58 -0.75
N SER A 77 -3.77 -32.83 -0.69
CA SER A 77 -3.50 -33.86 -1.71
C SER A 77 -4.45 -33.79 -2.91
N ARG A 78 -5.61 -33.14 -2.77
CA ARG A 78 -6.69 -33.16 -3.78
C ARG A 78 -6.97 -31.84 -4.47
N HIS A 79 -6.10 -30.87 -4.25
CA HIS A 79 -6.24 -29.57 -4.90
C HIS A 79 -5.98 -29.64 -6.41
N THR A 80 -5.16 -30.57 -6.90
CA THR A 80 -4.97 -30.83 -8.34
C THR A 80 -6.23 -31.31 -9.04
N ALA A 81 -7.25 -31.71 -8.29
CA ALA A 81 -8.54 -32.15 -8.81
C ALA A 81 -9.58 -31.01 -8.95
N LEU A 82 -9.23 -29.77 -8.58
CA LEU A 82 -10.11 -28.61 -8.75
C LEU A 82 -10.19 -28.23 -10.23
N THR A 83 -11.38 -28.31 -10.81
CA THR A 83 -11.62 -27.86 -12.18
C THR A 83 -11.60 -26.32 -12.26
N PRO A 84 -11.25 -25.74 -13.41
CA PRO A 84 -11.31 -24.28 -13.60
C PRO A 84 -12.68 -23.67 -13.26
N THR A 85 -13.76 -24.39 -13.60
CA THR A 85 -15.15 -24.01 -13.31
C THR A 85 -15.45 -23.93 -11.81
N ALA A 86 -14.81 -24.78 -11.01
CA ALA A 86 -14.91 -24.75 -9.55
C ALA A 86 -14.02 -23.67 -8.91
N LEU A 87 -12.82 -23.47 -9.47
CA LEU A 87 -11.81 -22.57 -8.92
C LEU A 87 -12.20 -21.09 -9.11
N LEU A 88 -12.75 -20.74 -10.27
CA LEU A 88 -13.06 -19.35 -10.61
C LEU A 88 -14.04 -18.68 -9.60
N PRO A 89 -15.21 -19.27 -9.27
CA PRO A 89 -16.12 -18.70 -8.28
C PRO A 89 -15.50 -18.54 -6.90
N MET A 90 -14.61 -19.47 -6.49
CA MET A 90 -13.89 -19.35 -5.22
C MET A 90 -12.98 -18.12 -5.24
N LEU A 91 -12.14 -17.97 -6.27
CA LEU A 91 -11.22 -16.84 -6.38
C LEU A 91 -11.96 -15.49 -6.43
N GLN A 92 -13.08 -15.42 -7.16
CA GLN A 92 -13.92 -14.22 -7.23
C GLN A 92 -14.46 -13.81 -5.86
N ARG A 93 -14.84 -14.77 -5.01
CA ARG A 93 -15.30 -14.49 -3.64
C ARG A 93 -14.18 -14.16 -2.67
N LEU A 94 -13.00 -14.75 -2.85
CA LEU A 94 -11.84 -14.44 -2.02
C LEU A 94 -11.35 -13.02 -2.21
N LEU A 95 -11.52 -12.44 -3.40
CA LEU A 95 -11.05 -11.10 -3.72
C LEU A 95 -11.55 -10.02 -2.74
N PRO A 96 -12.87 -9.82 -2.56
CA PRO A 96 -13.38 -8.84 -1.60
C PRO A 96 -12.99 -9.18 -0.14
N ILE A 97 -12.87 -10.45 0.22
CA ILE A 97 -12.46 -10.89 1.57
C ILE A 97 -11.02 -10.48 1.87
N VAL A 98 -10.11 -10.56 0.89
CA VAL A 98 -8.71 -10.14 1.03
C VAL A 98 -8.56 -8.62 0.90
N ALA A 99 -9.41 -7.95 0.12
CA ALA A 99 -9.39 -6.50 -0.05
C ALA A 99 -9.95 -5.74 1.18
N ALA A 100 -10.97 -6.27 1.84
CA ALA A 100 -11.59 -5.64 3.02
C ALA A 100 -10.61 -5.32 4.16
N PRO A 101 -9.75 -6.26 4.64
CA PRO A 101 -8.82 -6.00 5.74
C PRO A 101 -7.65 -5.08 5.38
N LEU A 102 -7.52 -4.65 4.12
CA LEU A 102 -6.49 -3.68 3.73
C LEU A 102 -6.69 -2.32 4.43
N GLY A 103 -7.90 -2.03 4.91
CA GLY A 103 -8.22 -0.81 5.65
C GLY A 103 -8.29 0.45 4.78
N LEU A 104 -8.28 0.28 3.45
CA LEU A 104 -8.32 1.37 2.48
C LEU A 104 -9.76 1.80 2.12
N GLY A 105 -10.76 1.01 2.52
CA GLY A 105 -12.18 1.38 2.42
C GLY A 105 -12.61 1.75 0.99
N VAL A 106 -13.42 2.80 0.88
CA VAL A 106 -13.93 3.35 -0.40
C VAL A 106 -12.86 4.01 -1.27
N LEU A 107 -11.62 4.13 -0.78
CA LEU A 107 -10.56 4.83 -1.50
C LEU A 107 -9.90 3.96 -2.57
N VAL A 108 -10.04 2.63 -2.46
CA VAL A 108 -9.45 1.66 -3.38
C VAL A 108 -10.50 0.65 -3.82
N GLU A 109 -10.62 0.50 -5.12
CA GLU A 109 -11.43 -0.54 -5.75
C GLU A 109 -10.53 -1.59 -6.35
N VAL A 110 -10.80 -2.86 -6.03
CA VAL A 110 -10.14 -4.00 -6.67
C VAL A 110 -11.20 -4.75 -7.47
N PRO A 111 -11.43 -4.37 -8.74
CA PRO A 111 -12.51 -4.94 -9.52
C PRO A 111 -12.31 -6.45 -9.69
N ILE A 112 -13.40 -7.20 -9.87
CA ILE A 112 -13.28 -8.58 -10.34
C ILE A 112 -12.98 -8.50 -11.84
N PRO A 113 -11.93 -9.15 -12.38
CA PRO A 113 -11.72 -9.21 -13.82
C PRO A 113 -12.97 -9.78 -14.51
N GLN A 114 -13.50 -9.08 -15.51
CA GLN A 114 -14.68 -9.49 -16.28
C GLN A 114 -14.29 -9.89 -17.71
N LEU A 115 -15.06 -10.79 -18.32
CA LEU A 115 -15.03 -11.04 -19.77
C LEU A 115 -15.72 -9.86 -20.49
N PRO A 116 -15.25 -9.45 -21.69
CA PRO A 116 -14.57 -10.28 -22.65
C PRO A 116 -13.05 -10.11 -22.61
N LEU A 117 -12.36 -11.20 -22.26
CA LEU A 117 -11.02 -11.42 -22.77
C LEU A 117 -11.08 -11.54 -24.30
N PRO A 118 -9.99 -11.22 -25.04
CA PRO A 118 -10.00 -11.11 -26.50
C PRO A 118 -10.78 -12.24 -27.18
N GLU A 119 -11.67 -11.89 -28.12
CA GLU A 119 -12.58 -12.87 -28.76
C GLU A 119 -11.84 -14.04 -29.42
N ALA A 120 -10.59 -13.82 -29.80
CA ALA A 120 -9.69 -14.82 -30.37
C ALA A 120 -9.34 -16.01 -29.44
N LEU A 121 -9.59 -15.89 -28.13
CA LEU A 121 -9.32 -16.98 -27.18
C LEU A 121 -10.50 -17.96 -27.12
N SER A 122 -10.20 -19.26 -27.16
CA SER A 122 -11.18 -20.30 -26.86
C SER A 122 -11.74 -20.13 -25.45
N HIS A 123 -12.96 -20.63 -25.21
CA HIS A 123 -13.63 -20.50 -23.90
C HIS A 123 -12.74 -21.00 -22.74
N GLY A 124 -12.01 -22.11 -22.94
CA GLY A 124 -11.06 -22.63 -21.97
C GLY A 124 -9.89 -21.69 -21.68
N CYS A 125 -9.29 -21.08 -22.72
CA CYS A 125 -8.20 -20.12 -22.55
C CYS A 125 -8.64 -18.87 -21.78
N ARG A 126 -9.89 -18.41 -21.98
CA ARG A 126 -10.44 -17.26 -21.25
C ARG A 126 -10.59 -17.55 -19.76
N ILE A 127 -11.08 -18.72 -19.38
CA ILE A 127 -11.22 -19.10 -17.97
C ILE A 127 -9.84 -19.18 -17.30
N THR A 128 -8.86 -19.79 -17.95
CA THR A 128 -7.49 -19.89 -17.42
C THR A 128 -6.86 -18.52 -17.19
N ALA A 129 -7.02 -17.59 -18.12
CA ALA A 129 -6.50 -16.23 -17.97
C ALA A 129 -7.16 -15.47 -16.81
N LEU A 130 -8.49 -15.58 -16.64
CA LEU A 130 -9.18 -14.99 -15.48
C LEU A 130 -8.68 -15.55 -14.14
N ILE A 131 -8.51 -16.86 -14.09
CA ILE A 131 -7.98 -17.55 -12.91
C ILE A 131 -6.56 -17.05 -12.60
N GLU A 132 -5.72 -16.88 -13.62
CA GLU A 132 -4.36 -16.35 -13.46
C GLU A 132 -4.38 -14.91 -12.92
N GLN A 133 -5.19 -14.03 -13.52
CA GLN A 133 -5.36 -12.65 -13.09
C GLN A 133 -5.81 -12.57 -11.63
N LEU A 134 -6.91 -13.25 -11.28
CA LEU A 134 -7.40 -13.30 -9.89
C LEU A 134 -6.36 -13.84 -8.91
N SER A 135 -5.69 -14.93 -9.30
CA SER A 135 -4.62 -15.52 -8.48
C SER A 135 -3.47 -14.54 -8.26
N ARG A 136 -3.10 -13.76 -9.29
CA ARG A 136 -2.06 -12.73 -9.20
C ARG A 136 -2.47 -11.61 -8.25
N ARG A 137 -3.68 -11.05 -8.40
CA ARG A 137 -4.20 -9.96 -7.55
C ARG A 137 -4.23 -10.38 -6.08
N LEU A 138 -4.85 -11.52 -5.79
CA LEU A 138 -4.92 -12.12 -4.46
C LEU A 138 -3.51 -12.34 -3.87
N TRP A 139 -2.58 -12.85 -4.68
CA TRP A 139 -1.20 -13.11 -4.24
C TRP A 139 -0.48 -11.84 -3.84
N MET A 140 -0.56 -10.81 -4.70
CA MET A 140 0.13 -9.55 -4.45
C MET A 140 -0.48 -8.79 -3.27
N MET A 141 -1.80 -8.82 -3.08
CA MET A 141 -2.41 -8.18 -1.91
C MET A 141 -2.04 -8.88 -0.60
N GLU A 142 -2.13 -10.22 -0.54
CA GLU A 142 -1.77 -10.97 0.67
C GLU A 142 -0.26 -10.86 0.98
N ARG A 143 0.59 -10.87 -0.04
CA ARG A 143 2.05 -10.72 0.12
C ARG A 143 2.50 -9.28 0.26
N GLY A 144 1.63 -8.32 -0.07
CA GLY A 144 1.82 -6.91 0.20
C GLY A 144 1.78 -6.57 1.68
N ARG A 145 1.34 -7.48 2.58
CA ARG A 145 1.37 -7.30 4.04
C ARG A 145 0.66 -6.03 4.52
N SER A 146 1.38 -5.03 5.06
CA SER A 146 0.75 -3.92 5.78
C SER A 146 0.43 -2.77 4.84
N TRP A 147 -0.82 -2.75 4.34
CA TRP A 147 -1.34 -1.69 3.48
C TRP A 147 -1.83 -0.47 4.25
N ALA A 148 -2.11 -0.62 5.55
CA ALA A 148 -2.64 0.45 6.40
C ALA A 148 -1.76 1.72 6.39
N ARG A 149 -0.43 1.57 6.24
CA ARG A 149 0.51 2.70 6.15
C ARG A 149 0.22 3.65 4.98
N TRP A 150 -0.37 3.11 3.90
CA TRP A 150 -0.68 3.86 2.70
C TRP A 150 -1.98 4.63 2.78
N LYS A 151 -2.83 4.40 3.79
CA LYS A 151 -4.15 5.03 3.88
C LYS A 151 -4.11 6.56 3.68
N PRO A 152 -3.25 7.34 4.37
CA PRO A 152 -3.21 8.79 4.17
C PRO A 152 -2.76 9.18 2.75
N VAL A 153 -1.82 8.43 2.17
CA VAL A 153 -1.32 8.66 0.80
C VAL A 153 -2.39 8.32 -0.23
N VAL A 154 -3.15 7.26 -0.02
CA VAL A 154 -4.25 6.85 -0.88
C VAL A 154 -5.39 7.86 -0.81
N GLU A 155 -5.69 8.45 0.35
CA GLU A 155 -6.61 9.58 0.44
C GLU A 155 -6.11 10.79 -0.34
N MET A 156 -4.81 11.09 -0.30
CA MET A 156 -4.23 12.14 -1.13
C MET A 156 -4.36 11.83 -2.62
N LEU A 157 -4.12 10.58 -3.04
CA LEU A 157 -4.32 10.15 -4.43
C LEU A 157 -5.78 10.25 -4.86
N TYR A 158 -6.72 9.91 -3.98
CA TYR A 158 -8.15 10.07 -4.22
C TYR A 158 -8.49 11.52 -4.55
N LEU A 159 -7.97 12.48 -3.78
CA LEU A 159 -8.14 13.91 -4.05
C LEU A 159 -7.47 14.36 -5.37
N LEU A 160 -6.25 13.88 -5.61
CA LEU A 160 -5.47 14.20 -6.81
C LEU A 160 -6.19 13.72 -8.09
N ARG A 161 -6.90 12.59 -7.99
CA ARG A 161 -7.70 12.01 -9.07
C ARG A 161 -9.13 12.58 -9.15
N GLY A 162 -9.38 13.71 -8.50
CA GLY A 162 -10.70 14.37 -8.55
C GLY A 162 -11.77 13.63 -7.77
N LYS A 163 -11.43 13.08 -6.60
CA LYS A 163 -12.33 12.29 -5.73
C LYS A 163 -12.81 10.99 -6.39
N MET A 164 -11.92 10.35 -7.15
CA MET A 164 -12.16 9.05 -7.75
C MET A 164 -11.37 7.95 -7.04
N PRO A 165 -12.00 6.81 -6.69
CA PRO A 165 -11.34 5.69 -6.03
C PRO A 165 -10.24 5.11 -6.91
N LEU A 166 -9.12 4.73 -6.30
CA LEU A 166 -8.01 4.12 -7.02
C LEU A 166 -8.40 2.70 -7.43
N VAL A 167 -8.50 2.48 -8.74
CA VAL A 167 -8.88 1.18 -9.30
C VAL A 167 -7.61 0.36 -9.53
N LEU A 168 -7.45 -0.75 -8.82
CA LEU A 168 -6.34 -1.68 -8.96
C LEU A 168 -6.71 -2.81 -9.91
N GLY A 169 -6.47 -2.58 -11.20
CA GLY A 169 -6.68 -3.54 -12.28
C GLY A 169 -5.46 -4.40 -12.58
N ASP A 170 -5.52 -5.17 -13.69
CA ASP A 170 -4.39 -6.03 -14.07
C ASP A 170 -3.14 -5.25 -14.46
N ASP A 171 -3.28 -4.03 -14.96
CA ASP A 171 -2.14 -3.17 -15.26
C ASP A 171 -1.37 -2.81 -13.98
N ASN A 172 -2.10 -2.49 -12.89
CA ASN A 172 -1.51 -2.19 -11.59
C ASN A 172 -0.73 -3.38 -11.03
N PHE A 173 -1.29 -4.59 -11.13
CA PHE A 173 -0.59 -5.81 -10.69
C PHE A 173 0.39 -6.35 -11.74
N GLY A 174 0.34 -5.83 -12.97
CA GLY A 174 1.18 -6.18 -14.11
C GLY A 174 2.50 -5.42 -14.14
N VAL A 175 2.67 -4.39 -13.31
CA VAL A 175 3.95 -3.65 -13.16
C VAL A 175 5.13 -4.54 -12.76
N PHE A 176 4.84 -5.76 -12.27
CA PHE A 176 5.81 -6.81 -12.05
C PHE A 176 5.65 -7.90 -13.12
N GLY A 177 6.66 -8.04 -13.98
CA GLY A 177 6.67 -9.08 -15.01
C GLY A 177 6.72 -10.51 -14.47
N SER A 178 7.02 -10.70 -13.18
CA SER A 178 6.99 -12.02 -12.54
C SER A 178 6.81 -11.94 -11.03
N ARG A 179 6.47 -13.08 -10.41
CA ARG A 179 6.46 -13.21 -8.94
C ARG A 179 7.84 -13.00 -8.32
N ALA A 180 8.90 -13.40 -9.00
CA ALA A 180 10.27 -13.18 -8.53
C ALA A 180 10.64 -11.69 -8.55
N ALA A 181 10.27 -10.97 -9.62
CA ALA A 181 10.45 -9.53 -9.73
C ALA A 181 9.60 -8.75 -8.72
N PHE A 182 8.40 -9.23 -8.39
CA PHE A 182 7.71 -8.77 -7.20
C PHE A 182 8.61 -9.06 -6.00
N MET A 183 8.93 -10.33 -5.69
CA MET A 183 9.73 -10.79 -4.54
C MET A 183 11.14 -10.20 -4.35
N SER A 184 11.71 -9.50 -5.32
CA SER A 184 13.02 -8.85 -5.19
C SER A 184 12.97 -7.44 -4.60
N GLU A 185 11.83 -6.76 -4.61
CA GLU A 185 11.71 -5.35 -4.20
C GLU A 185 11.40 -5.20 -2.70
N THR A 186 11.54 -4.03 -2.09
CA THR A 186 11.06 -3.85 -0.70
C THR A 186 9.53 -3.72 -0.66
N GLU A 187 8.89 -4.06 0.46
CA GLU A 187 7.41 -4.11 0.58
C GLU A 187 6.77 -2.77 0.18
N ALA A 188 7.23 -1.67 0.77
CA ALA A 188 6.73 -0.33 0.50
C ALA A 188 6.91 0.07 -0.98
N VAL A 189 8.06 -0.24 -1.59
CA VAL A 189 8.31 0.04 -3.01
C VAL A 189 7.32 -0.72 -3.89
N ARG A 190 7.04 -1.99 -3.57
CA ARG A 190 6.09 -2.77 -4.37
C ARG A 190 4.66 -2.26 -4.28
N GLN A 191 4.23 -1.97 -3.06
CA GLN A 191 2.91 -1.40 -2.82
C GLN A 191 2.77 -0.08 -3.56
N TRP A 192 3.78 0.80 -3.47
CA TRP A 192 3.75 2.07 -4.17
C TRP A 192 3.69 1.90 -5.69
N ARG A 193 4.50 1.03 -6.29
CA ARG A 193 4.45 0.76 -7.74
C ARG A 193 3.07 0.30 -8.21
N ILE A 194 2.36 -0.50 -7.40
CA ILE A 194 0.98 -0.90 -7.68
C ILE A 194 0.03 0.30 -7.58
N LEU A 195 0.15 1.09 -6.51
CA LEU A 195 -0.74 2.22 -6.21
C LEU A 195 -0.56 3.40 -7.17
N SER A 196 0.66 3.64 -7.66
CA SER A 196 0.97 4.74 -8.57
C SER A 196 0.77 4.39 -10.04
N CYS A 197 0.57 3.10 -10.36
CA CYS A 197 0.40 2.66 -11.74
C CYS A 197 -0.80 3.34 -12.39
N GLY A 198 -0.59 3.98 -13.53
CA GLY A 198 -1.63 4.71 -14.26
C GLY A 198 -2.04 6.04 -13.62
N VAL A 199 -1.46 6.44 -12.48
CA VAL A 199 -1.71 7.76 -11.89
C VAL A 199 -0.93 8.80 -12.68
N THR A 200 -1.63 9.78 -13.24
CA THR A 200 -1.03 10.93 -13.94
C THR A 200 -1.26 12.22 -13.17
N VAL A 201 -0.36 13.17 -13.37
CA VAL A 201 -0.43 14.54 -12.85
C VAL A 201 -0.17 15.53 -13.98
N ASN A 202 -0.75 16.73 -13.87
CA ASN A 202 -0.49 17.81 -14.80
C ASN A 202 0.81 18.54 -14.40
N GLN A 203 1.83 18.48 -15.26
CA GLN A 203 3.08 19.23 -15.12
C GLN A 203 3.24 20.15 -16.33
N GLY A 204 2.92 21.44 -16.17
CA GLY A 204 3.05 22.43 -17.25
C GLY A 204 2.23 22.04 -18.50
N ASP A 205 0.94 21.78 -18.31
CA ASP A 205 -0.04 21.35 -19.32
C ASP A 205 0.19 19.97 -19.92
N GLN A 206 1.18 19.22 -19.44
CA GLN A 206 1.44 17.83 -19.85
C GLN A 206 0.98 16.85 -18.77
N GLN A 207 0.16 15.88 -19.17
CA GLN A 207 -0.13 14.71 -18.33
C GLN A 207 1.10 13.80 -18.30
N ARG A 208 1.64 13.60 -17.11
CA ARG A 208 2.80 12.72 -16.87
C ARG A 208 2.50 11.72 -15.79
N GLN A 209 3.04 10.51 -15.92
CA GLN A 209 2.86 9.49 -14.90
C GLN A 209 3.58 9.89 -13.62
N LEU A 210 2.96 9.62 -12.47
CA LEU A 210 3.57 9.91 -11.18
C LEU A 210 4.83 9.05 -10.94
N MET A 211 4.88 7.86 -11.55
CA MET A 211 6.05 7.00 -11.59
C MET A 211 6.34 6.54 -13.01
N ASP A 212 7.63 6.43 -13.34
CA ASP A 212 8.13 5.78 -14.55
C ASP A 212 9.20 4.77 -14.14
N GLY A 213 8.87 3.48 -14.28
CA GLY A 213 9.67 2.38 -13.74
C GLY A 213 9.84 2.48 -12.22
N ASN A 214 11.07 2.75 -11.77
CA ASN A 214 11.43 2.98 -10.37
C ASN A 214 11.64 4.47 -10.04
N SER A 215 11.59 5.34 -11.04
CA SER A 215 11.75 6.78 -10.86
C SER A 215 10.41 7.41 -10.52
N ILE A 216 10.43 8.43 -9.65
CA ILE A 216 9.24 9.15 -9.23
C ILE A 216 9.29 10.57 -9.81
N LEU A 217 8.16 11.01 -10.35
CA LEU A 217 8.03 12.35 -10.90
C LEU A 217 7.96 13.38 -9.78
N ARG A 218 8.94 14.27 -9.75
CA ARG A 218 8.95 15.44 -8.89
C ARG A 218 8.48 16.66 -9.65
N ARG A 219 7.75 17.52 -8.93
CA ARG A 219 7.21 18.79 -9.42
C ARG A 219 8.22 19.63 -10.21
N TRP A 220 9.44 19.78 -9.70
CA TRP A 220 10.44 20.71 -10.26
C TRP A 220 11.62 20.06 -10.99
N TYR A 221 11.87 18.78 -10.76
CA TYR A 221 13.12 18.13 -11.18
C TYR A 221 12.90 16.96 -12.13
N GLY A 222 11.67 16.75 -12.60
CA GLY A 222 11.31 15.59 -13.42
C GLY A 222 11.42 14.28 -12.65
N TYR A 223 11.63 13.18 -13.38
CA TYR A 223 11.76 11.84 -12.80
C TYR A 223 13.10 11.69 -12.08
N GLN A 224 13.05 11.21 -10.84
CA GLN A 224 14.23 10.94 -10.03
C GLN A 224 14.13 9.56 -9.39
N LEU A 225 15.25 8.83 -9.34
CA LEU A 225 15.34 7.54 -8.69
C LEU A 225 15.62 7.74 -7.19
N PRO A 226 14.74 7.27 -6.27
CA PRO A 226 15.02 7.30 -4.85
C PRO A 226 16.13 6.33 -4.47
N THR A 227 16.99 6.72 -3.53
CA THR A 227 18.01 5.84 -2.94
C THR A 227 17.47 5.24 -1.65
N LEU A 228 17.31 3.92 -1.61
CA LEU A 228 16.90 3.20 -0.39
C LEU A 228 18.12 2.96 0.49
N LEU A 229 18.00 3.25 1.78
CA LEU A 229 19.06 3.02 2.75
C LEU A 229 18.84 1.66 3.44
N ASP A 230 19.94 0.96 3.70
CA ASP A 230 19.95 -0.37 4.32
C ASP A 230 19.96 -0.32 5.86
N SER A 231 19.95 0.87 6.43
CA SER A 231 20.10 1.12 7.86
C SER A 231 19.31 2.35 8.30
N ALA A 232 19.10 2.48 9.61
CA ALA A 232 18.44 3.64 10.20
C ALA A 232 19.18 4.94 9.83
N SER A 233 18.44 5.99 9.46
CA SER A 233 19.05 7.28 9.19
C SER A 233 19.39 7.99 10.51
N PRO A 234 20.63 8.53 10.66
CA PRO A 234 21.01 9.31 11.85
C PRO A 234 20.19 10.60 11.99
N TYR A 235 19.55 11.07 10.91
CA TYR A 235 18.65 12.22 10.96
C TYR A 235 17.33 11.93 11.70
N PHE A 236 16.97 10.67 11.92
CA PHE A 236 15.73 10.28 12.58
C PHE A 236 16.00 9.26 13.69
N PRO A 237 16.68 9.65 14.79
CA PRO A 237 17.09 8.72 15.84
C PRO A 237 15.91 8.06 16.58
N HIS A 238 14.71 8.64 16.47
CA HIS A 238 13.49 8.11 17.09
C HIS A 238 12.68 7.21 16.16
N ALA A 239 13.03 7.15 14.86
CA ALA A 239 12.33 6.31 13.91
C ALA A 239 12.99 4.91 13.89
N PRO A 240 12.26 3.83 14.24
CA PRO A 240 12.81 2.49 14.14
C PRO A 240 13.06 2.13 12.68
N PHE A 241 14.15 1.40 12.42
CA PHE A 241 14.42 0.88 11.09
C PHE A 241 13.43 -0.25 10.75
N ASP A 242 12.64 -0.04 9.69
CA ASP A 242 11.76 -1.05 9.09
C ASP A 242 12.32 -1.43 7.71
N PRO A 243 12.91 -2.62 7.52
CA PRO A 243 13.41 -3.04 6.21
C PRO A 243 12.30 -3.21 5.16
N ALA A 244 11.03 -3.33 5.58
CA ALA A 244 9.89 -3.36 4.68
C ALA A 244 9.56 -1.97 4.11
N ASP A 245 9.96 -0.90 4.81
CA ASP A 245 9.73 0.50 4.47
C ASP A 245 10.98 1.34 4.78
N PRO A 246 12.07 1.10 4.03
CA PRO A 246 13.39 1.56 4.41
C PRO A 246 13.51 3.09 4.36
N PRO A 247 14.40 3.70 5.17
CA PRO A 247 14.75 5.10 5.02
C PRO A 247 15.18 5.40 3.59
N THR A 248 14.82 6.57 3.09
CA THR A 248 14.97 6.89 1.67
C THR A 248 15.60 8.26 1.51
N GLN A 249 16.47 8.40 0.52
CA GLN A 249 17.01 9.69 0.09
C GLN A 249 16.50 10.04 -1.29
N LEU A 250 16.19 11.33 -1.48
CA LEU A 250 15.78 11.88 -2.76
C LEU A 250 16.14 13.36 -2.81
N ASN A 251 17.02 13.73 -3.74
CA ASN A 251 17.39 15.13 -4.02
C ASN A 251 17.90 15.91 -2.79
N GLY A 252 18.81 15.32 -2.03
CA GLY A 252 19.38 15.92 -0.82
C GLY A 252 18.44 15.97 0.38
N TYR A 253 17.22 15.43 0.26
CA TYR A 253 16.34 15.17 1.40
C TYR A 253 16.48 13.72 1.85
N THR A 254 16.51 13.53 3.16
CA THR A 254 16.39 12.21 3.79
C THR A 254 15.03 12.09 4.46
N TYR A 255 14.41 10.94 4.29
CA TYR A 255 13.11 10.57 4.84
C TYR A 255 13.29 9.38 5.78
N PRO A 256 12.54 9.31 6.89
CA PRO A 256 12.68 8.21 7.85
C PRO A 256 12.25 6.87 7.24
N ASN A 257 11.39 6.88 6.21
CA ASN A 257 10.92 5.72 5.48
C ASN A 257 10.45 6.12 4.07
N TYR A 258 10.24 5.13 3.20
CA TYR A 258 9.82 5.31 1.82
C TYR A 258 8.41 5.90 1.74
N THR A 259 7.50 5.46 2.62
CA THR A 259 6.13 5.99 2.71
C THR A 259 6.12 7.51 2.97
N SER A 260 6.98 8.02 3.84
CA SER A 260 7.10 9.47 4.09
C SER A 260 7.56 10.22 2.86
N MET A 261 8.53 9.67 2.12
CA MET A 261 8.99 10.25 0.86
C MET A 261 7.84 10.38 -0.13
N VAL A 262 7.05 9.33 -0.31
CA VAL A 262 5.88 9.37 -1.19
C VAL A 262 4.82 10.36 -0.68
N ALA A 263 4.50 10.37 0.61
CA ALA A 263 3.49 11.27 1.17
C ALA A 263 3.81 12.75 0.87
N PHE A 264 5.08 13.16 1.01
CA PHE A 264 5.52 14.49 0.62
C PHE A 264 5.36 14.76 -0.87
N LEU A 265 5.70 13.80 -1.73
CA LEU A 265 5.58 13.96 -3.17
C LEU A 265 4.13 14.11 -3.62
N VAL A 266 3.23 13.26 -3.13
CA VAL A 266 1.80 13.36 -3.47
C VAL A 266 1.20 14.66 -2.92
N PHE A 267 1.57 15.05 -1.69
CA PHE A 267 1.12 16.34 -1.14
C PHE A 267 1.61 17.55 -1.95
N ASP A 268 2.87 17.56 -2.40
CA ASP A 268 3.42 18.65 -3.21
C ASP A 268 2.65 18.79 -4.55
N TRP A 269 2.14 17.68 -5.12
CA TRP A 269 1.26 17.70 -6.29
C TRP A 269 -0.16 18.17 -5.99
N LEU A 270 -0.73 17.78 -4.84
CA LEU A 270 -2.04 18.26 -4.41
C LEU A 270 -2.08 19.77 -4.20
N ASP A 271 -1.06 20.30 -3.51
CA ASP A 271 -0.93 21.72 -3.19
C ASP A 271 -0.78 22.55 -4.48
N GLU A 272 0.05 22.08 -5.42
CA GLU A 272 0.22 22.78 -6.70
C GLU A 272 -1.00 22.72 -7.60
N GLY A 273 -1.64 21.55 -7.69
CA GLY A 273 -2.86 21.37 -8.49
C GLY A 273 -4.09 22.05 -7.89
N ASN A 274 -3.95 22.75 -6.76
CA ASN A 274 -5.05 23.36 -6.00
C ASN A 274 -6.17 22.35 -5.62
N HIS A 275 -5.82 21.06 -5.53
CA HIS A 275 -6.73 20.01 -5.06
C HIS A 275 -6.95 20.10 -3.54
N ILE A 276 -6.01 20.74 -2.84
CA ILE A 276 -6.13 21.12 -1.44
C ILE A 276 -5.77 22.61 -1.32
N ARG A 277 -6.55 23.39 -0.56
CA ARG A 277 -6.34 24.83 -0.47
C ARG A 277 -5.57 25.16 0.79
N ARG A 278 -4.46 25.88 0.64
CA ARG A 278 -3.77 26.52 1.77
C ARG A 278 -4.61 27.70 2.28
N ILE A 279 -5.12 27.58 3.51
CA ILE A 279 -6.04 28.57 4.10
C ILE A 279 -5.39 29.45 5.17
N ARG A 280 -4.35 28.95 5.84
CA ARG A 280 -3.66 29.65 6.94
C ARG A 280 -2.16 29.41 6.86
N TYR A 281 -1.44 30.36 7.41
CA TYR A 281 0.00 30.40 7.45
C TYR A 281 0.41 31.17 8.70
N TRP A 282 1.53 30.77 9.29
CA TRP A 282 2.17 31.44 10.40
C TRP A 282 3.67 31.24 10.34
N TRP A 283 4.42 32.28 10.70
CA TRP A 283 5.87 32.24 10.74
C TRP A 283 6.43 32.95 11.99
N SER A 284 7.52 32.41 12.55
CA SER A 284 8.30 33.06 13.61
C SER A 284 9.81 32.83 13.47
N TYR A 285 10.60 33.91 13.52
CA TYR A 285 12.05 33.85 13.70
C TYR A 285 12.48 34.03 15.17
N CYS A 286 11.59 34.62 15.99
CA CYS A 286 11.94 35.04 17.33
C CYS A 286 11.83 33.88 18.32
N ARG A 287 13.00 33.43 18.79
CA ARG A 287 13.13 32.34 19.76
C ARG A 287 12.57 32.68 21.14
N ALA A 288 12.25 33.93 21.43
CA ALA A 288 11.70 34.33 22.72
C ALA A 288 10.20 33.99 22.87
N PHE A 289 9.48 33.78 21.77
CA PHE A 289 8.05 33.52 21.84
C PHE A 289 7.71 32.07 22.18
N ALA A 290 6.72 31.89 23.04
CA ALA A 290 6.21 30.55 23.39
C ALA A 290 5.67 29.78 22.16
N ALA A 291 5.09 30.49 21.19
CA ALA A 291 4.60 29.89 19.96
C ALA A 291 5.74 29.29 19.12
N TYR A 292 6.88 29.97 19.07
CA TYR A 292 8.11 29.42 18.50
C TYR A 292 8.41 28.07 19.15
N PHE A 293 8.61 28.01 20.48
CA PHE A 293 8.93 26.76 21.19
C PHE A 293 7.95 25.63 20.91
N ARG A 294 6.64 25.89 21.03
CA ARG A 294 5.59 24.91 20.76
C ARG A 294 5.64 24.34 19.35
N ALA A 295 5.92 25.16 18.33
CA ALA A 295 6.06 24.66 16.96
C ALA A 295 7.23 23.66 16.84
N GLY A 296 8.29 23.83 17.61
CA GLY A 296 9.40 22.87 17.69
C GLY A 296 9.02 21.60 18.43
N ASP A 297 8.25 21.71 19.51
CA ASP A 297 7.76 20.54 20.23
C ASP A 297 6.88 19.68 19.31
N ARG A 298 6.03 20.32 18.48
CA ARG A 298 5.22 19.61 17.48
C ARG A 298 6.03 19.02 16.33
N LEU A 299 7.12 19.69 15.93
CA LEU A 299 8.10 19.13 15.00
C LEU A 299 8.84 17.93 15.59
N ALA A 300 9.05 17.87 16.91
CA ALA A 300 9.75 16.78 17.59
C ALA A 300 8.82 15.68 18.14
N ALA A 301 7.50 15.88 18.09
CA ALA A 301 6.50 14.96 18.62
C ALA A 301 6.66 13.52 18.08
N SER A 302 6.28 12.54 18.89
CA SER A 302 6.36 11.12 18.55
C SER A 302 5.18 10.68 17.67
N HIS A 303 5.28 9.48 17.08
CA HIS A 303 4.15 8.85 16.39
C HIS A 303 2.99 8.51 17.36
N SER A 304 3.27 8.29 18.65
CA SER A 304 2.22 8.08 19.65
C SER A 304 1.36 9.33 19.86
N ASP A 305 1.99 10.52 19.84
CA ASP A 305 1.26 11.79 19.89
C ASP A 305 0.36 11.96 18.65
N ALA A 306 0.88 11.59 17.48
CA ALA A 306 0.11 11.62 16.23
C ALA A 306 -1.15 10.75 16.28
N ALA A 307 -1.05 9.55 16.85
CA ALA A 307 -2.18 8.66 17.03
C ALA A 307 -3.27 9.26 17.93
N GLN A 308 -2.89 9.99 18.99
CA GLN A 308 -3.85 10.72 19.84
C GLN A 308 -4.60 11.82 19.08
N TRP A 309 -3.98 12.36 18.03
CA TRP A 309 -4.63 13.34 17.15
C TRP A 309 -5.48 12.71 16.05
N GLY A 310 -5.49 11.37 15.92
CA GLY A 310 -6.08 10.68 14.78
C GLY A 310 -5.41 11.10 13.46
N ALA A 311 -4.09 11.29 13.48
CA ALA A 311 -3.32 11.83 12.37
C ALA A 311 -2.17 10.91 11.98
N ALA A 312 -1.82 10.92 10.70
CA ALA A 312 -0.56 10.37 10.21
C ALA A 312 0.51 11.46 10.18
N VAL A 313 1.76 11.09 10.48
CA VAL A 313 2.90 12.01 10.48
C VAL A 313 3.98 11.51 9.54
N PHE A 314 4.47 12.41 8.69
CA PHE A 314 5.55 12.17 7.75
C PHE A 314 6.62 13.23 7.94
N ASP A 315 7.88 12.81 7.92
CA ASP A 315 9.01 13.71 8.14
C ASP A 315 9.98 13.70 6.94
N LYS A 316 10.67 14.82 6.73
CA LYS A 316 11.84 14.90 5.86
C LYS A 316 12.85 15.92 6.38
N ARG A 317 14.14 15.61 6.23
CA ARG A 317 15.26 16.42 6.74
C ARG A 317 16.32 16.63 5.67
N ARG A 318 17.11 17.67 5.84
CA ARG A 318 18.37 17.90 5.10
C ARG A 318 19.52 18.02 6.08
N GLU A 319 20.74 17.92 5.56
CA GLU A 319 21.98 17.97 6.35
C GLU A 319 22.22 19.34 6.99
N ASP A 320 21.69 20.41 6.38
CA ASP A 320 21.77 21.80 6.88
C ASP A 320 20.85 22.07 8.10
N GLY A 321 20.24 21.03 8.67
CA GLY A 321 19.36 21.13 9.84
C GLY A 321 17.91 21.48 9.50
N TRP A 322 17.60 21.71 8.22
CA TRP A 322 16.24 21.89 7.75
C TRP A 322 15.40 20.63 8.03
N HIS A 323 14.20 20.82 8.57
CA HIS A 323 13.28 19.73 8.92
C HIS A 323 11.86 20.16 8.58
N CYS A 324 11.14 19.35 7.81
CA CYS A 324 9.72 19.51 7.59
C CYS A 324 8.95 18.27 8.04
N ARG A 325 7.79 18.51 8.62
CA ARG A 325 6.82 17.52 9.08
C ARG A 325 5.47 17.81 8.45
N LEU A 326 4.85 16.78 7.89
CA LEU A 326 3.43 16.79 7.53
C LEU A 326 2.65 16.05 8.59
N VAL A 327 1.63 16.70 9.14
CA VAL A 327 0.58 16.05 9.93
C VAL A 327 -0.67 16.00 9.05
N VAL A 328 -1.10 14.79 8.71
CA VAL A 328 -2.20 14.54 7.78
C VAL A 328 -3.37 13.97 8.56
N VAL A 329 -4.48 14.69 8.53
CA VAL A 329 -5.71 14.32 9.20
C VAL A 329 -6.74 13.99 8.14
N GLY A 330 -7.01 12.69 8.04
CA GLY A 330 -7.79 12.10 6.97
C GLY A 330 -9.29 12.05 7.22
N SER A 331 -9.97 11.27 6.38
CA SER A 331 -11.43 11.14 6.34
C SER A 331 -12.05 10.62 7.64
N GLU A 332 -11.31 9.82 8.42
CA GLU A 332 -11.79 9.29 9.71
C GLU A 332 -12.10 10.39 10.74
N VAL A 333 -11.42 11.53 10.63
CA VAL A 333 -11.57 12.66 11.54
C VAL A 333 -12.25 13.84 10.84
N MET A 334 -11.91 14.07 9.57
CA MET A 334 -12.41 15.19 8.77
C MET A 334 -13.77 14.88 8.10
N GLY A 335 -14.24 13.64 8.14
CA GLY A 335 -15.41 13.21 7.36
C GLY A 335 -15.03 12.78 5.95
N GLU A 336 -15.93 12.04 5.31
CA GLU A 336 -15.68 11.44 3.99
C GLU A 336 -15.33 12.50 2.94
N GLY A 337 -14.24 12.26 2.18
CA GLY A 337 -13.75 13.18 1.16
C GLY A 337 -13.11 14.47 1.67
N HIS A 338 -12.98 14.64 2.99
CA HIS A 338 -12.32 15.77 3.62
C HIS A 338 -10.96 15.40 4.20
N MET A 339 -10.03 16.35 4.12
CA MET A 339 -8.67 16.21 4.63
C MET A 339 -8.15 17.56 5.10
N ALA A 340 -7.40 17.56 6.19
CA ALA A 340 -6.60 18.69 6.63
C ALA A 340 -5.13 18.27 6.72
N VAL A 341 -4.23 19.13 6.25
CA VAL A 341 -2.78 18.93 6.32
C VAL A 341 -2.14 20.12 7.02
N ILE A 342 -1.32 19.82 8.03
CA ILE A 342 -0.52 20.79 8.77
C ILE A 342 0.94 20.55 8.39
N ARG A 343 1.52 21.49 7.65
CA ARG A 343 2.95 21.47 7.31
C ARG A 343 3.69 22.31 8.34
N LEU A 344 4.50 21.67 9.18
CA LEU A 344 5.42 22.35 10.07
C LEU A 344 6.82 22.26 9.49
N THR A 345 7.59 23.35 9.56
CA THR A 345 8.98 23.31 9.11
C THR A 345 9.87 24.17 9.98
N ARG A 346 11.10 23.71 10.14
CA ARG A 346 12.22 24.41 10.74
C ARG A 346 13.26 24.71 9.68
N THR A 347 13.59 25.98 9.55
CA THR A 347 14.70 26.51 8.75
C THR A 347 15.55 27.41 9.66
N ASN A 348 15.81 28.65 9.26
CA ASN A 348 16.28 29.73 10.13
C ASN A 348 15.18 30.20 11.11
N GLY A 349 13.92 29.84 10.85
CA GLY A 349 12.76 30.09 11.72
C GLY A 349 11.88 28.86 11.85
N ARG A 350 10.63 29.05 12.30
CA ARG A 350 9.59 28.03 12.32
C ARG A 350 8.38 28.52 11.54
N HIS A 351 7.81 27.65 10.73
CA HIS A 351 6.60 27.95 9.99
C HIS A 351 5.57 26.84 10.08
N VAL A 352 4.31 27.25 10.00
CA VAL A 352 3.15 26.38 9.99
C VAL A 352 2.24 26.80 8.84
N GLU A 353 1.95 25.87 7.94
CA GLU A 353 0.96 26.05 6.88
C GLU A 353 -0.19 25.09 7.09
N ILE A 354 -1.42 25.57 6.90
CA ILE A 354 -2.64 24.76 7.00
C ILE A 354 -3.28 24.69 5.63
N SER A 355 -3.44 23.48 5.12
CA SER A 355 -4.18 23.18 3.90
C SER A 355 -5.38 22.30 4.20
N THR A 356 -6.50 22.53 3.54
CA THR A 356 -7.73 21.73 3.74
C THR A 356 -8.56 21.61 2.47
N THR A 357 -9.36 20.55 2.38
CA THR A 357 -10.42 20.40 1.37
C THR A 357 -11.81 20.77 1.90
N GLU A 358 -11.93 21.06 3.20
CA GLU A 358 -13.15 21.62 3.79
C GLU A 358 -13.44 22.99 3.18
N SER A 359 -14.69 23.25 2.81
CA SER A 359 -15.11 24.59 2.37
C SER A 359 -15.26 25.54 3.56
N ALA A 360 -15.27 26.85 3.31
CA ALA A 360 -15.54 27.83 4.38
C ALA A 360 -16.91 27.50 5.02
N PRO A 361 -17.04 27.61 6.37
CA PRO A 361 -16.22 28.38 7.31
C PRO A 361 -14.96 27.69 7.90
N HIS A 362 -14.64 26.45 7.52
CA HIS A 362 -13.47 25.69 8.00
C HIS A 362 -13.44 25.36 9.50
N ASP A 363 -14.61 25.20 10.14
CA ASP A 363 -14.72 24.97 11.58
C ASP A 363 -14.11 23.63 12.01
N GLN A 364 -14.23 22.60 11.17
CA GLN A 364 -13.67 21.29 11.45
C GLN A 364 -12.15 21.31 11.37
N THR A 365 -11.60 21.95 10.33
CA THR A 365 -10.17 22.18 10.16
C THR A 365 -9.63 22.98 11.34
N ARG A 366 -10.34 24.03 11.77
CA ARG A 366 -9.95 24.82 12.95
C ARG A 366 -9.82 23.95 14.20
N THR A 367 -10.83 23.12 14.45
CA THR A 367 -10.88 22.22 15.61
C THR A 367 -9.69 21.26 15.61
N VAL A 368 -9.40 20.66 14.46
CA VAL A 368 -8.25 19.76 14.28
C VAL A 368 -6.92 20.51 14.48
N VAL A 369 -6.77 21.71 13.90
CA VAL A 369 -5.56 22.53 14.04
C VAL A 369 -5.31 22.90 15.50
N ILE A 370 -6.35 23.33 16.23
CA ILE A 370 -6.25 23.64 17.66
C ILE A 370 -5.86 22.39 18.45
N ARG A 371 -6.47 21.23 18.16
CA ARG A 371 -6.13 19.97 18.81
C ARG A 371 -4.66 19.57 18.60
N VAL A 372 -4.16 19.67 17.37
CA VAL A 372 -2.78 19.28 17.03
C VAL A 372 -1.76 20.29 17.56
N LEU A 373 -1.99 21.59 17.35
CA LEU A 373 -1.01 22.64 17.68
C LEU A 373 -1.13 23.14 19.13
N GLY A 374 -2.26 22.89 19.80
CA GLY A 374 -2.65 23.50 21.07
C GLY A 374 -3.23 24.91 20.89
N ASP A 375 -4.01 25.36 21.87
CA ASP A 375 -4.79 26.62 21.79
C ASP A 375 -3.93 27.86 21.46
N GLN A 376 -2.74 27.95 22.06
CA GLN A 376 -1.88 29.11 21.89
C GLN A 376 -1.33 29.24 20.46
N LEU A 377 -0.66 28.20 19.95
CA LEU A 377 -0.10 28.22 18.60
C LEU A 377 -1.21 28.12 17.55
N GLY A 378 -2.20 27.23 17.75
CA GLY A 378 -3.35 27.10 16.86
C GLY A 378 -4.15 28.39 16.71
N GLY A 379 -4.35 29.13 17.81
CA GLY A 379 -5.00 30.43 17.79
C GLY A 379 -4.25 31.48 16.98
N LYS A 380 -2.92 31.56 17.14
CA LYS A 380 -2.04 32.44 16.36
C LYS A 380 -2.06 32.11 14.87
N VAL A 381 -1.94 30.83 14.53
CA VAL A 381 -2.04 30.35 13.13
C VAL A 381 -3.38 30.72 12.52
N TRP A 382 -4.47 30.57 13.27
CA TRP A 382 -5.80 30.87 12.76
C TRP A 382 -6.03 32.38 12.52
N ARG A 383 -5.45 33.23 13.38
CA ARG A 383 -5.50 34.69 13.26
C ARG A 383 -4.41 35.29 12.35
N LYS A 384 -3.47 34.47 11.86
CA LYS A 384 -2.31 34.87 11.04
C LYS A 384 -1.43 35.92 11.74
N GLU A 385 -1.17 35.70 13.03
CA GLU A 385 -0.32 36.58 13.87
C GLU A 385 1.16 36.20 13.74
N ASP A 386 1.80 36.65 12.67
CA ASP A 386 3.23 36.44 12.44
C ASP A 386 4.09 37.13 13.51
N GLU A 387 5.25 36.54 13.80
CA GLU A 387 6.21 37.02 14.81
C GLU A 387 7.56 37.30 14.14
N ILE A 388 7.79 38.59 13.83
CA ILE A 388 9.00 39.07 13.15
C ILE A 388 10.08 39.40 14.17
#